data_AF-A0A6V8PJB5-F1
#
_entry.id   AF-A0A6V8PJB5-F1
#
_cell.length_a   1.000
_cell.length_b   1.000
_cell.length_c   1.000
_cell.angle_alpha   90.00
_cell.angle_beta   90.00
_cell.angle_gamma   90.00
#
_symmetry.space_group_name_H-M   'P 1'
#
loop_
_entity.id
_entity.type
_entity.pdbx_description
1 polymer ?
#
loop_
_entity_poly.entity_id
_entity_poly.type
_entity_poly.pdbx_seq_one_letter_code
_entity_poly.pdbx_strand_id
1 'polypeptide(L)'
;MGIRPEHVLVSLDPQEGFVKSSVRLFQQMGNVGYVDLVLEDEVGEVTITAMVSPDFERASGEHVFIGFDESRIHVFDEISGDSLRVINEATNGERRVEGGDDNLAETKVKSEDFSVDSHVVQVRR
;
A
#
# COMPACT_ATOMS: atom_id res chain seq x y z
N MET A 1 5.75 -5.55 -4.37
CA MET A 1 5.05 -4.29 -4.05
C MET A 1 6.02 -3.14 -4.29
N GLY A 2 5.55 -2.01 -4.83
CA GLY A 2 6.34 -0.80 -4.98
C GLY A 2 5.51 0.45 -4.62
N ILE A 3 6.15 1.40 -3.97
CA ILE A 3 5.59 2.72 -3.70
C ILE A 3 6.67 3.77 -3.98
N ARG A 4 6.28 4.94 -4.49
CA ARG A 4 7.24 6.02 -4.72
C ARG A 4 7.60 6.70 -3.39
N PRO A 5 8.83 7.21 -3.23
CA PRO A 5 9.25 7.89 -2.01
C PRO A 5 8.33 9.05 -1.58
N GLU A 6 7.81 9.82 -2.55
CA GLU A 6 6.87 10.93 -2.33
C GLU A 6 5.45 10.49 -1.92
N HIS A 7 5.19 9.18 -1.85
CA HIS A 7 3.91 8.59 -1.44
C HIS A 7 4.01 7.81 -0.13
N VAL A 8 5.21 7.79 0.46
CA VAL A 8 5.42 7.31 1.84
C VAL A 8 5.15 8.46 2.78
N LEU A 9 4.21 8.27 3.70
CA LEU A 9 3.87 9.24 4.74
C LEU A 9 4.81 9.03 5.93
N VAL A 10 5.37 10.11 6.48
CA VAL A 10 6.26 10.07 7.64
C VAL A 10 5.68 10.94 8.74
N SER A 11 5.57 10.37 9.95
CA SER A 11 5.13 11.05 11.16
C SER A 11 6.17 10.90 12.27
N LEU A 12 6.36 11.98 13.03
CA LEU A 12 7.21 11.97 14.22
C LEU A 12 6.49 11.37 15.44
N ASP A 13 5.16 11.35 15.40
CA ASP A 13 4.29 10.83 16.45
C ASP A 13 3.54 9.58 15.97
N PRO A 14 3.13 8.67 16.88
CA PRO A 14 2.30 7.53 16.54
C PRO A 14 0.98 7.96 15.91
N GLN A 15 0.58 7.31 14.82
CA GLN A 15 -0.72 7.51 14.16
C GLN A 15 -1.36 6.16 13.87
N GLU A 16 -2.69 6.15 13.80
CA GLU A 16 -3.43 4.95 13.39
C GLU A 16 -3.05 4.56 11.96
N GLY A 17 -2.83 3.26 11.74
CA GLY A 17 -2.39 2.74 10.44
C GLY A 17 -0.92 2.99 10.10
N PHE A 18 -0.15 3.61 11.00
CA PHE A 18 1.29 3.81 10.80
C PHE A 18 2.11 2.73 11.51
N VAL A 19 3.21 2.34 10.89
CA VAL A 19 4.16 1.34 11.41
C VAL A 19 5.41 2.04 11.92
N LYS A 20 5.92 1.59 13.06
CA LYS A 20 7.16 2.12 13.65
C LYS A 20 8.37 1.69 12.82
N SER A 21 9.27 2.62 12.51
CA SER A 21 10.52 2.37 11.79
C SER A 21 11.69 3.10 12.47
N SER A 22 12.92 2.78 12.08
CA SER A 22 14.14 3.49 12.50
C SER A 22 14.77 4.25 11.34
N VAL A 23 15.34 5.42 11.62
CA VAL A 23 16.06 6.22 10.62
C VAL A 23 17.43 5.59 10.40
N ARG A 24 17.75 5.25 9.16
CA ARG A 24 19.08 4.75 8.78
C ARG A 24 19.96 5.90 8.30
N LEU A 25 19.45 6.67 7.33
CA LEU A 25 20.19 7.75 6.69
C LEU A 25 19.22 8.87 6.31
N PHE A 26 19.58 10.11 6.63
CA PHE A 26 18.91 11.30 6.13
C PHE A 26 19.84 12.05 5.17
N GLN A 27 19.29 12.46 4.03
CA GLN A 27 20.00 13.20 2.99
C GLN A 27 19.20 14.44 2.63
N GLN A 28 19.73 15.61 2.99
CA GLN A 28 19.16 16.88 2.57
C GLN A 28 19.61 17.22 1.14
N MET A 29 18.64 17.48 0.27
CA MET A 29 18.83 17.74 -1.16
C MET A 29 18.11 19.03 -1.55
N GLY A 30 18.71 20.17 -1.20
CA GLY A 30 18.13 21.49 -1.49
C GLY A 30 16.81 21.70 -0.75
N ASN A 31 15.71 21.72 -1.49
CA ASN A 31 14.36 21.97 -0.96
C ASN A 31 13.62 20.70 -0.54
N VAL A 32 14.24 19.52 -0.66
CA VAL A 32 13.66 18.24 -0.26
C VAL A 32 14.67 17.44 0.56
N GLY A 33 14.18 16.55 1.40
CA GLY A 33 14.99 15.54 2.08
C GLY A 33 14.59 14.15 1.62
N TYR A 34 15.55 13.23 1.63
CA TYR A 34 15.28 11.80 1.53
C TYR A 34 15.72 11.12 2.81
N VAL A 35 14.89 10.23 3.33
CA VAL A 35 15.20 9.44 4.51
C VAL A 35 15.04 7.97 4.19
N ASP A 36 16.09 7.20 4.44
CA ASP A 36 16.05 5.74 4.44
C ASP A 36 15.61 5.28 5.82
N LEU A 37 14.55 4.48 5.84
CA LEU A 37 13.88 3.98 7.03
C LEU A 37 13.93 2.47 7.04
N VAL A 38 14.27 1.90 8.19
CA VAL A 38 14.36 0.46 8.36
C VAL A 38 13.14 -0.01 9.15
N LEU A 39 12.42 -0.96 8.55
CA LEU A 39 11.39 -1.75 9.19
C LEU A 39 11.99 -3.11 9.54
N GLU A 40 11.83 -3.50 10.79
CA GLU A 40 12.20 -4.83 11.27
C GLU A 40 10.92 -5.54 11.74
N ASP A 41 10.66 -6.72 11.20
CA ASP A 41 9.60 -7.61 11.65
C ASP A 41 10.14 -9.04 11.86
N GLU A 42 9.24 -10.01 12.08
CA GLU A 42 9.62 -11.42 12.26
C GLU A 42 10.16 -12.08 10.97
N VAL A 43 9.88 -11.50 9.81
CA VAL A 43 10.20 -12.04 8.48
C VAL A 43 11.52 -11.46 7.96
N GLY A 44 11.90 -10.26 8.40
CA GLY A 44 13.23 -9.72 8.17
C GLY A 44 13.32 -8.20 8.26
N GLU A 45 14.33 -7.66 7.56
CA GLU A 45 14.58 -6.23 7.47
C GLU A 45 14.20 -5.73 6.08
N VAL A 46 13.41 -4.65 6.02
CA VAL A 46 13.09 -3.95 4.78
C VAL A 46 13.50 -2.49 4.93
N THR A 47 14.23 -1.97 3.94
CA THR A 47 14.54 -0.54 3.84
C THR A 47 13.54 0.16 2.91
N ILE A 48 12.98 1.28 3.36
CA ILE A 48 12.06 2.14 2.61
C ILE A 48 12.64 3.55 2.54
N THR A 49 12.69 4.12 1.35
CA THR A 49 13.06 5.52 1.17
C THR A 49 11.80 6.38 1.10
N ALA A 50 11.75 7.44 1.92
CA ALA A 50 10.67 8.42 1.92
C ALA A 50 11.20 9.81 1.55
N MET A 51 10.39 10.59 0.84
CA MET A 51 10.66 12.02 0.62
C MET A 51 10.04 12.84 1.76
N VAL A 52 10.85 13.67 2.40
CA VAL A 52 10.46 14.50 3.55
C VAL A 52 10.83 15.96 3.31
N SER A 53 10.37 16.83 4.22
CA SER A 53 10.78 18.22 4.25
C SER A 53 12.28 18.34 4.59
N PRO A 54 13.01 19.34 4.05
CA PRO A 54 14.44 19.51 4.31
C PRO A 54 14.77 19.89 5.76
N ASP A 55 13.77 20.24 6.57
CA ASP A 55 13.86 20.50 8.01
C ASP A 55 13.63 19.23 8.86
N PHE A 56 13.69 18.03 8.27
CA PHE A 56 13.57 16.79 9.02
C PHE A 56 14.74 16.63 10.02
N GLU A 57 14.43 16.61 11.32
CA GLU A 57 15.42 16.69 12.40
C GLU A 57 15.73 15.35 13.09
N ARG A 58 15.37 14.20 12.49
CA ARG A 58 15.66 12.89 13.12
C ARG A 58 17.04 12.35 12.74
N ALA A 59 17.77 11.90 13.76
CA ALA A 59 19.09 11.31 13.60
C ALA A 59 19.02 9.81 13.30
N SER A 60 20.12 9.26 12.77
CA SER A 60 20.26 7.82 12.57
C SER A 60 20.05 7.05 13.88
N GLY A 61 19.26 5.98 13.83
CA GLY A 61 18.84 5.17 14.98
C GLY A 61 17.58 5.68 15.67
N GLU A 62 17.12 6.91 15.42
CA GLU A 62 15.88 7.41 16.01
C GLU A 62 14.65 6.82 15.34
N HIS A 63 13.53 6.83 16.06
CA HIS A 63 12.28 6.26 15.58
C HIS A 63 11.37 7.31 14.94
N VAL A 64 10.68 6.86 13.89
CA VAL A 64 9.57 7.56 13.25
C VAL A 64 8.47 6.55 12.95
N PHE A 65 7.33 7.05 12.52
CA PHE A 65 6.18 6.24 12.11
C PHE A 65 5.94 6.48 10.63
N ILE A 66 5.70 5.41 9.88
CA ILE A 66 5.44 5.49 8.44
C ILE A 66 4.06 4.95 8.08
N GLY A 67 3.43 5.59 7.11
CA GLY A 67 2.18 5.16 6.50
C GLY A 67 2.30 5.10 4.99
N PHE A 68 1.35 4.43 4.34
CA PHE A 68 1.30 4.33 2.89
C PHE A 68 -0.06 4.82 2.39
N ASP A 69 -0.05 5.63 1.33
CA ASP A 69 -1.29 5.93 0.61
C ASP A 69 -1.66 4.72 -0.27
N GLU A 70 -2.68 3.98 0.16
CA GLU A 70 -3.14 2.74 -0.49
C GLU A 70 -3.50 2.95 -1.97
N SER A 71 -3.98 4.14 -2.34
CA SER A 71 -4.34 4.45 -3.73
C SER A 71 -3.14 4.57 -4.67
N ARG A 72 -1.92 4.62 -4.13
CA ARG A 72 -0.66 4.82 -4.87
C ARG A 72 0.31 3.65 -4.74
N ILE A 73 -0.14 2.54 -4.16
CA ILE A 73 0.63 1.30 -4.10
C ILE A 73 0.55 0.61 -5.47
N HIS A 74 1.71 0.16 -5.95
CA HIS A 74 1.82 -0.70 -7.12
C HIS A 74 2.05 -2.14 -6.67
N VAL A 75 1.16 -3.04 -7.09
CA VAL A 75 1.29 -4.48 -6.90
C VAL A 75 1.77 -5.09 -8.21
N PHE A 76 2.69 -6.04 -8.12
CA PHE A 76 3.28 -6.73 -9.26
C PHE A 76 3.09 -8.22 -9.05
N ASP A 77 2.78 -8.94 -10.13
CA ASP A 77 2.83 -10.40 -10.15
C ASP A 77 4.30 -10.85 -10.14
N GLU A 78 4.66 -11.75 -9.24
CA GLU A 78 6.05 -12.20 -9.07
C GLU A 78 6.51 -13.08 -10.25
N ILE A 79 5.59 -13.82 -10.88
CA ILE A 79 5.91 -14.79 -11.94
C ILE A 79 5.97 -14.08 -13.29
N SER A 80 4.98 -13.25 -13.61
CA SER A 80 4.90 -12.57 -14.91
C SER A 80 5.60 -11.21 -14.92
N GLY A 81 5.78 -10.58 -13.76
CA GLY A 81 6.29 -9.22 -13.64
C GLY A 81 5.27 -8.14 -14.02
N ASP A 82 4.04 -8.54 -14.37
CA ASP A 82 3.00 -7.59 -14.77
C ASP A 82 2.51 -6.78 -13.58
N SER A 83 2.19 -5.51 -13.83
CA SER A 83 1.55 -4.67 -12.82
C SER A 83 0.08 -5.10 -12.64
N LEU A 84 -0.27 -5.53 -11.44
CA LEU A 84 -1.64 -5.77 -11.03
C LEU A 84 -2.25 -4.43 -10.62
N ARG A 85 -2.92 -3.76 -11.55
CA ARG A 85 -3.70 -2.56 -11.23
C ARG A 85 -4.97 -3.00 -10.50
N VAL A 86 -5.07 -2.72 -9.21
CA VAL A 86 -6.33 -2.85 -8.49
C VAL A 86 -7.26 -1.75 -8.99
N ILE A 87 -8.12 -2.08 -9.96
CA ILE A 87 -9.27 -1.26 -10.31
C ILE A 87 -10.32 -1.48 -9.23
N ASN A 88 -10.53 -0.49 -8.35
CA ASN A 88 -11.79 -0.41 -7.62
C ASN A 88 -12.89 -0.07 -8.62
N GLU A 89 -13.48 -1.08 -9.25
CA GLU A 89 -14.69 -0.92 -10.04
C GLU A 89 -15.86 -0.64 -9.10
N ALA A 90 -16.08 0.64 -8.78
CA ALA A 90 -17.44 1.13 -8.63
C ALA A 90 -18.02 1.33 -10.03
N THR A 91 -18.39 0.23 -10.70
CA THR A 91 -19.17 0.28 -11.95
C THR A 91 -20.60 0.69 -11.62
N ASN A 92 -20.80 1.99 -11.37
CA ASN A 92 -22.13 2.58 -11.48
C ASN A 92 -22.37 2.94 -12.95
N GLY A 93 -22.82 1.95 -13.72
CA GLY A 93 -23.21 2.09 -15.11
C GLY A 93 -24.62 1.58 -15.30
N GLU A 94 -25.60 2.47 -15.18
CA GLU A 94 -27.00 2.25 -15.53
C GLU A 94 -27.11 1.65 -16.94
N ARG A 95 -27.42 0.35 -17.03
CA ARG A 95 -27.85 -0.26 -18.30
C ARG A 95 -29.33 0.05 -18.49
N ARG A 96 -29.59 0.99 -19.41
CA ARG A 96 -30.89 1.17 -20.07
C ARG A 96 -31.33 -0.18 -20.64
N VAL A 97 -32.50 -0.65 -20.22
CA VAL A 97 -33.17 -1.85 -20.73
C VAL A 97 -33.69 -1.60 -22.14
N GLU A 98 -33.22 -2.39 -23.11
CA GLU A 98 -33.96 -2.66 -24.35
C GLU A 98 -33.94 -4.17 -24.64
N GLY A 99 -35.13 -4.77 -24.46
CA GLY A 99 -35.73 -5.91 -25.18
C GLY A 99 -34.91 -7.13 -25.60
N GLY A 100 -35.41 -8.31 -25.22
CA GLY A 100 -35.19 -9.55 -25.96
C GLY A 100 -35.26 -10.80 -25.09
N ASP A 101 -36.43 -11.43 -25.04
CA ASP A 101 -36.66 -12.76 -24.48
C ASP A 101 -35.70 -13.81 -25.07
N ASP A 102 -35.16 -14.69 -24.22
CA ASP A 102 -35.26 -16.16 -24.35
C ASP A 102 -34.28 -16.91 -23.41
N ASN A 103 -34.87 -17.82 -22.63
CA ASN A 103 -34.35 -18.74 -21.61
C ASN A 103 -32.92 -19.32 -21.80
N LEU A 104 -32.16 -19.45 -20.70
CA LEU A 104 -31.81 -20.76 -20.09
C LEU A 104 -31.05 -20.64 -18.75
N ALA A 105 -31.52 -21.44 -17.77
CA ALA A 105 -30.85 -21.93 -16.56
C ALA A 105 -30.43 -20.94 -15.46
N GLU A 106 -31.34 -20.75 -14.48
CA GLU A 106 -31.00 -20.31 -13.14
C GLU A 106 -30.02 -21.29 -12.48
N THR A 107 -28.77 -20.87 -12.24
CA THR A 107 -27.92 -21.49 -11.22
C THR A 107 -27.70 -20.48 -10.10
N LYS A 108 -28.54 -20.61 -9.08
CA LYS A 108 -28.45 -19.93 -7.80
C LYS A 108 -27.22 -20.46 -7.06
N VAL A 109 -26.11 -19.72 -7.06
CA VAL A 109 -24.99 -19.97 -6.14
C VAL A 109 -24.93 -18.84 -5.12
N LYS A 110 -24.95 -19.25 -3.85
CA LYS A 110 -25.06 -18.42 -2.65
C LYS A 110 -23.99 -17.32 -2.62
N SER A 111 -24.42 -16.12 -2.27
CA SER A 111 -23.58 -15.10 -1.65
C SER A 111 -23.09 -15.65 -0.30
N GLU A 112 -21.85 -16.10 -0.24
CA GLU A 112 -21.13 -16.24 1.03
C GLU A 112 -20.36 -14.95 1.26
N ASP A 113 -20.69 -14.32 2.38
CA ASP A 113 -20.09 -13.09 2.90
C ASP A 113 -18.56 -13.25 3.02
N PHE A 114 -17.81 -12.61 2.13
CA PHE A 114 -16.38 -12.39 2.36
C PHE A 114 -16.21 -11.11 3.18
N SER A 115 -16.25 -11.29 4.50
CA SER A 115 -15.64 -10.35 5.44
C SER A 115 -14.14 -10.34 5.15
N VAL A 116 -13.63 -9.19 4.68
CA VAL A 116 -12.19 -9.01 4.49
C VAL A 116 -11.57 -8.82 5.87
N ASP A 117 -11.24 -9.93 6.52
CA ASP A 117 -10.32 -9.94 7.64
C ASP A 117 -8.97 -9.45 7.14
N SER A 118 -8.44 -8.42 7.79
CA SER A 118 -7.11 -7.84 7.57
C SER A 118 -6.03 -8.91 7.71
N HIS A 119 -5.74 -9.62 6.61
CA HIS A 119 -4.66 -10.59 6.55
C HIS A 119 -3.37 -9.85 6.24
N VAL A 120 -2.59 -9.67 7.29
CA VAL A 120 -1.13 -9.56 7.24
C VAL A 120 -0.60 -10.60 6.26
N VAL A 121 0.03 -10.15 5.18
CA VAL A 121 0.68 -11.03 4.20
C VAL A 121 1.88 -11.68 4.88
N GLN A 122 1.70 -12.89 5.41
CA GLN A 122 2.82 -13.74 5.81
C GLN A 122 3.52 -14.26 4.56
N VAL A 123 4.72 -13.77 4.29
CA VAL A 123 5.63 -14.37 3.30
C VAL A 123 6.34 -15.56 3.96
N ARG A 124 6.03 -16.78 3.51
CA ARG A 124 6.80 -17.99 3.84
C ARG A 124 7.84 -18.25 2.76
N ARG A 125 9.13 -18.27 3.12
CA ARG A 125 10.00 -19.47 3.09
C ARG A 125 11.41 -19.18 3.58
#